data_AF-A0A1V5X675-F1
#
_entry.id   AF-A0A1V5X675-F1
#
_cell.length_a   1.000
_cell.length_b   1.000
_cell.length_c   1.000
_cell.angle_alpha   90.00
_cell.angle_beta   90.00
_cell.angle_gamma   90.00
#
_symmetry.space_group_name_H-M   'P 1'
#
loop_
_entity.id
_entity.type
_entity.pdbx_description
1 polymer ?
#
loop_
_entity_poly.entity_id
_entity_poly.type
_entity_poly.pdbx_seq_one_letter_code
_entity_poly.pdbx_strand_id
1 'polypeptide(L)'
;MWAVFSFIYIFIPNTKVNIKSGIIAGVFAGTIYQITQLIYLNFQVGVGKYNAIYGSFAALPLFLVWLQLSWRIVLFGAEISFAHQNVDTYEFEPDCLNVSRSFRNLLTLRVVNLLARNFANGGKALSAIELSRELEIPIRLLRDILNDLVESNMVSQIKTGEGKVLSYHPGCDINLLTIRYVLDNLDKKGSEDIPVAQTKELTRIKNSLKGFGELIEKSSDNLLLGDI
;
A
#
# COMPACT_ATOMS: atom_id res chain seq x y z
N MET A 1 -26.77 10.62 16.90
CA MET A 1 -25.43 10.01 17.02
C MET A 1 -24.77 9.72 15.68
N TRP A 2 -25.44 9.08 14.72
CA TRP A 2 -24.87 8.72 13.42
C TRP A 2 -24.23 9.89 12.66
N ALA A 3 -24.93 11.02 12.51
CA ALA A 3 -24.39 12.20 11.83
C ALA A 3 -23.12 12.77 12.51
N VAL A 4 -23.03 12.71 13.84
CA VAL A 4 -21.87 13.18 14.60
C VAL A 4 -20.67 12.28 14.33
N PHE A 5 -20.85 10.96 14.38
CA PHE A 5 -19.78 10.01 14.05
C PHE A 5 -19.35 10.14 12.59
N SER A 6 -20.30 10.25 11.64
CA SER A 6 -19.97 10.48 10.23
C SER A 6 -19.19 11.77 10.04
N PHE A 7 -19.57 12.86 10.72
CA PHE A 7 -18.83 14.12 10.67
C PHE A 7 -17.41 13.97 11.19
N ILE A 8 -17.24 13.32 12.35
CA ILE A 8 -15.93 13.04 12.95
C ILE A 8 -15.05 12.27 11.96
N TYR A 9 -15.57 11.20 11.33
CA TYR A 9 -14.78 10.38 10.41
C TYR A 9 -14.46 11.04 9.07
N ILE A 10 -15.25 12.04 8.65
CA ILE A 10 -15.02 12.75 7.39
C ILE A 10 -14.08 13.95 7.59
N PHE A 11 -14.22 14.69 8.68
CA PHE A 11 -13.58 16.01 8.83
C PHE A 11 -12.37 16.04 9.76
N ILE A 12 -12.28 15.15 10.74
CA ILE A 12 -11.16 15.15 11.71
C ILE A 12 -9.88 14.50 11.17
N PRO A 13 -9.92 13.42 10.36
CA PRO A 13 -8.70 12.78 9.87
C PRO A 13 -7.81 13.73 9.05
N ASN A 14 -6.50 13.57 9.17
CA ASN A 14 -5.51 14.29 8.36
C ASN A 14 -5.32 13.68 6.95
N THR A 15 -6.29 12.87 6.50
CA THR A 15 -6.27 12.14 5.22
C THR A 15 -7.60 12.37 4.49
N LYS A 16 -7.58 12.29 3.16
CA LYS A 16 -8.81 12.44 2.36
C LYS A 16 -9.67 11.19 2.53
N VAL A 17 -10.75 11.30 3.30
CA VAL A 17 -11.71 10.21 3.48
C VAL A 17 -12.84 10.33 2.47
N ASN A 18 -13.19 9.22 1.82
CA ASN A 18 -14.37 9.17 0.95
C ASN A 18 -15.63 9.36 1.80
N ILE A 19 -16.47 10.35 1.44
CA ILE A 19 -17.69 10.70 2.20
C ILE A 19 -18.59 9.48 2.43
N LYS A 20 -18.69 8.59 1.42
CA LYS A 20 -19.46 7.34 1.54
C LYS A 20 -18.92 6.42 2.65
N SER A 21 -17.61 6.23 2.73
CA SER A 21 -16.97 5.41 3.77
C SER A 21 -17.19 6.00 5.16
N GLY A 22 -17.06 7.32 5.31
CA GLY A 22 -17.31 8.01 6.57
C GLY A 22 -18.77 7.93 7.03
N ILE A 23 -19.73 7.97 6.09
CA ILE A 23 -21.16 7.77 6.41
C ILE A 23 -21.39 6.33 6.90
N ILE A 24 -20.91 5.32 6.17
CA ILE A 24 -21.07 3.90 6.55
C ILE A 24 -20.48 3.66 7.94
N ALA A 25 -19.24 4.08 8.17
CA ALA A 25 -18.59 3.99 9.47
C ALA A 25 -19.38 4.69 10.58
N GLY A 26 -19.93 5.88 10.30
CA GLY A 26 -20.75 6.62 11.26
C GLY A 26 -22.08 5.95 11.56
N VAL A 27 -22.69 5.25 10.59
CA VAL A 27 -23.89 4.43 10.80
C VAL A 27 -23.58 3.26 11.74
N PHE A 28 -22.49 2.53 11.50
CA PHE A 28 -22.06 1.43 12.36
C PHE A 28 -21.69 1.89 13.78
N ALA A 29 -20.79 2.85 13.91
CA ALA A 29 -20.34 3.37 15.21
C ALA A 29 -21.50 4.00 15.99
N GLY A 30 -22.35 4.78 15.33
CA GLY A 30 -23.53 5.38 15.95
C GLY A 30 -24.53 4.35 16.47
N THR A 31 -24.71 3.23 15.76
CA THR A 31 -25.60 2.13 16.18
C THR A 31 -25.05 1.41 17.41
N ILE A 32 -23.75 1.06 17.38
CA ILE A 32 -23.08 0.43 18.53
C ILE A 32 -23.13 1.36 19.74
N TYR A 33 -22.85 2.65 19.56
CA TYR A 33 -22.92 3.65 20.64
C TYR A 33 -24.31 3.73 21.25
N GLN A 34 -25.38 3.72 20.44
CA GLN A 34 -26.75 3.78 20.93
C GLN A 34 -27.10 2.55 21.78
N ILE A 35 -26.65 1.35 21.37
CA ILE A 35 -26.83 0.11 22.13
C ILE A 35 -26.07 0.19 23.45
N THR A 36 -24.80 0.60 23.41
CA THR A 36 -23.97 0.77 24.61
C THR A 36 -24.61 1.79 25.57
N GLN A 37 -25.18 2.89 25.06
CA GLN A 37 -25.88 3.91 25.85
C GLN A 37 -27.08 3.34 26.60
N LEU A 38 -27.90 2.54 25.93
CA LEU A 38 -29.02 1.88 26.57
C LEU A 38 -28.56 0.91 27.67
N ILE A 39 -27.52 0.11 27.41
CA ILE A 39 -26.96 -0.82 28.41
C ILE A 39 -26.45 -0.05 29.63
N TYR A 40 -25.70 1.03 29.42
CA TYR A 40 -25.14 1.85 30.49
C TYR A 40 -26.22 2.50 31.35
N LEU A 41 -27.24 3.11 30.74
CA LEU A 41 -28.33 3.75 31.48
C LEU A 41 -29.09 2.73 32.33
N ASN A 42 -29.37 1.54 31.80
CA ASN A 42 -30.03 0.47 32.56
C ASN A 42 -29.16 0.00 33.74
N PHE A 43 -27.85 -0.19 33.51
CA PHE A 43 -26.90 -0.58 34.57
C PHE A 43 -26.79 0.50 35.66
N GLN A 44 -26.68 1.77 35.26
CA GLN A 44 -26.55 2.89 36.19
C GLN A 44 -27.80 3.05 37.06
N VAL A 45 -28.99 2.93 36.48
CA VAL A 45 -30.26 2.97 37.23
C VAL A 45 -30.39 1.75 38.17
N GLY A 46 -29.96 0.56 37.73
CA GLY A 46 -29.96 -0.64 38.57
C GLY A 46 -29.05 -0.50 39.79
N VAL A 47 -27.79 -0.07 39.59
CA VAL A 47 -26.81 0.14 40.66
C VAL A 47 -27.23 1.27 41.60
N GLY A 48 -27.81 2.36 41.08
CA GLY A 48 -28.32 3.47 41.90
C GLY A 48 -29.47 3.08 42.83
N LYS A 49 -30.24 2.03 42.51
CA LYS A 49 -31.30 1.49 43.38
C LYS A 49 -30.78 0.58 44.50
N TYR A 50 -29.58 -0.01 44.33
CA TYR A 50 -28.94 -0.87 45.33
C TYR A 50 -28.07 -0.03 46.27
N ASN A 51 -28.64 0.43 47.39
CA ASN A 51 -28.00 1.21 48.47
C ASN A 51 -27.32 2.53 48.03
N ALA A 52 -27.89 3.68 48.43
CA ALA A 52 -27.44 5.02 48.05
C ALA A 52 -25.95 5.32 48.30
N ILE A 53 -25.34 4.68 49.31
CA ILE A 53 -23.91 4.83 49.65
C ILE A 53 -23.03 4.18 48.57
N TYR A 54 -23.36 2.95 48.14
CA TYR A 54 -22.60 2.23 47.12
C TYR A 54 -22.90 2.72 45.71
N GLY A 55 -24.12 3.19 45.44
CA GLY A 55 -24.49 3.80 44.17
C GLY A 55 -23.67 5.07 43.84
N SER A 56 -23.41 5.91 44.85
CA SER A 56 -22.62 7.13 44.68
C SER A 56 -21.13 6.83 44.42
N PHE A 57 -20.56 5.86 45.12
CA PHE A 57 -19.18 5.42 44.88
C PHE A 57 -19.00 4.74 43.51
N ALA A 58 -19.98 3.94 43.08
CA ALA A 58 -19.94 3.23 41.80
C ALA A 58 -20.07 4.15 40.58
N ALA A 59 -20.54 5.39 40.74
CA ALA A 59 -20.69 6.34 39.64
C ALA A 59 -19.37 6.63 38.92
N LEU A 60 -18.27 6.81 39.66
CA LEU A 60 -16.96 7.11 39.07
C LEU A 60 -16.37 5.92 38.28
N PRO A 61 -16.27 4.69 38.82
CA PRO A 61 -15.84 3.53 38.04
C PRO A 61 -16.73 3.26 36.82
N LEU A 62 -18.06 3.41 36.95
CA LEU A 62 -18.98 3.19 35.85
C LEU A 62 -18.78 4.23 34.74
N PHE A 63 -18.56 5.50 35.11
CA PHE A 63 -18.20 6.55 34.16
C PHE A 63 -16.88 6.26 33.42
N LEU A 64 -15.85 5.75 34.10
CA LEU A 64 -14.59 5.37 33.44
C LEU A 64 -14.78 4.24 32.43
N VAL A 65 -15.58 3.23 32.77
CA VAL A 65 -15.95 2.14 31.84
C VAL A 65 -16.71 2.68 30.63
N TRP A 66 -17.66 3.58 30.86
CA TRP A 66 -18.41 4.26 29.79
C TRP A 66 -17.51 5.04 28.84
N LEU A 67 -16.57 5.82 29.39
CA LEU A 67 -15.62 6.59 28.59
C LEU A 67 -14.73 5.65 27.77
N GLN A 68 -14.19 4.60 28.40
CA GLN A 68 -13.36 3.60 27.73
C GLN A 68 -14.11 2.92 26.57
N LEU A 69 -15.36 2.50 26.79
CA LEU A 69 -16.19 1.90 25.74
C LEU A 69 -16.50 2.90 24.62
N SER A 70 -16.84 4.13 24.98
CA SER A 70 -17.10 5.21 24.02
C SER A 70 -15.90 5.45 23.11
N TRP A 71 -14.69 5.52 23.68
CA TRP A 71 -13.47 5.73 22.88
C TRP A 71 -13.14 4.54 22.00
N ARG A 72 -13.34 3.31 22.48
CA ARG A 72 -13.20 2.10 21.64
C ARG A 72 -14.15 2.11 20.45
N ILE A 73 -15.39 2.56 20.64
CA ILE A 73 -16.37 2.67 19.54
C ILE A 73 -15.93 3.72 18.52
N VAL A 74 -15.44 4.87 18.98
CA VAL A 74 -14.89 5.91 18.09
C VAL A 74 -13.75 5.34 17.24
N LEU A 75 -12.77 4.69 17.86
CA LEU A 75 -11.62 4.10 17.17
C LEU A 75 -12.04 2.99 16.21
N PHE A 76 -12.97 2.12 16.62
CA PHE A 76 -13.48 1.03 15.80
C PHE A 76 -14.19 1.56 14.53
N GLY A 77 -15.00 2.61 14.64
CA GLY A 77 -15.60 3.21 13.45
C GLY A 77 -14.58 3.89 12.53
N ALA A 78 -13.51 4.48 13.08
CA ALA A 78 -12.43 5.03 12.26
C ALA A 78 -11.70 3.91 11.47
N GLU A 79 -11.48 2.76 12.10
CA GLU A 79 -10.93 1.57 11.45
C GLU A 79 -11.87 1.06 10.34
N ILE A 80 -13.19 1.01 10.57
CA ILE A 80 -14.17 0.66 9.52
C ILE A 80 -14.11 1.65 8.35
N SER A 81 -14.04 2.96 8.62
CA SER A 81 -13.96 3.97 7.56
C SER A 81 -12.71 3.77 6.70
N PHE A 82 -11.58 3.48 7.35
CA PHE A 82 -10.33 3.18 6.69
C PHE A 82 -10.42 1.87 5.90
N ALA A 83 -10.90 0.79 6.51
CA ALA A 83 -11.04 -0.51 5.87
C ALA A 83 -11.95 -0.40 4.63
N HIS A 84 -13.16 0.15 4.79
CA HIS A 84 -14.12 0.34 3.70
C HIS A 84 -13.54 1.17 2.54
N GLN A 85 -12.77 2.22 2.84
CA GLN A 85 -12.12 3.03 1.80
C GLN A 85 -10.98 2.29 1.08
N ASN A 86 -10.32 1.36 1.75
CA ASN A 86 -9.17 0.62 1.22
C ASN A 86 -9.53 -0.82 0.81
N VAL A 87 -10.80 -1.24 0.78
CA VAL A 87 -11.21 -2.60 0.37
C VAL A 87 -10.73 -2.93 -1.04
N ASP A 88 -10.85 -2.01 -2.00
CA ASP A 88 -10.31 -2.17 -3.37
C ASP A 88 -8.78 -2.37 -3.40
N THR A 89 -8.10 -2.04 -2.30
CA THR A 89 -6.65 -2.09 -2.16
C THR A 89 -6.18 -3.32 -1.35
N TYR A 90 -7.10 -4.00 -0.64
CA TYR A 90 -6.80 -5.03 0.37
C TYR A 90 -7.03 -6.48 -0.12
N GLU A 91 -7.53 -6.70 -1.34
CA GLU A 91 -7.98 -8.04 -1.77
C GLU A 91 -6.90 -9.11 -2.05
N PHE A 92 -5.59 -8.85 -1.85
CA PHE A 92 -4.54 -9.86 -2.11
C PHE A 92 -3.31 -9.76 -1.20
N GLU A 93 -3.43 -10.06 0.09
CA GLU A 93 -2.36 -9.78 1.08
C GLU A 93 -1.73 -10.96 1.87
N PRO A 94 -1.94 -12.25 1.55
CA PRO A 94 -1.02 -13.30 2.01
C PRO A 94 0.03 -13.77 0.97
N ASP A 95 -0.30 -13.77 -0.33
CA ASP A 95 0.56 -14.41 -1.35
C ASP A 95 1.67 -13.50 -1.94
N CYS A 96 1.63 -12.20 -1.67
CA CYS A 96 2.62 -11.25 -2.20
C CYS A 96 4.05 -11.47 -1.67
N LEU A 97 4.20 -12.01 -0.46
CA LEU A 97 5.50 -12.22 0.18
C LEU A 97 6.24 -13.47 -0.34
N ASN A 98 5.54 -14.36 -1.04
CA ASN A 98 6.08 -15.62 -1.56
C ASN A 98 6.19 -15.65 -3.09
N VAL A 99 6.07 -14.49 -3.75
CA VAL A 99 6.19 -14.41 -5.20
C VAL A 99 7.57 -14.88 -5.64
N SER A 100 7.59 -15.87 -6.54
CA SER A 100 8.85 -16.34 -7.14
C SER A 100 9.59 -15.20 -7.84
N ARG A 101 10.94 -15.21 -7.80
CA ARG A 101 11.76 -14.18 -8.46
C ARG A 101 11.42 -14.03 -9.95
N SER A 102 11.15 -15.13 -10.63
CA SER A 102 10.77 -15.12 -12.05
C SER A 102 9.43 -14.42 -12.30
N PHE A 103 8.42 -14.70 -11.47
CA PHE A 103 7.12 -14.02 -11.59
C PHE A 103 7.25 -12.53 -11.23
N ARG A 104 8.04 -12.20 -10.20
CA ARG A 104 8.36 -10.81 -9.87
C ARG A 104 8.99 -10.08 -11.05
N ASN A 105 9.99 -10.68 -11.69
CA ASN A 105 10.66 -10.11 -12.86
C ASN A 105 9.67 -9.86 -14.01
N LEU A 106 8.77 -10.80 -14.28
CA LEU A 106 7.72 -10.64 -15.29
C LEU A 106 6.81 -9.44 -14.98
N LEU A 107 6.34 -9.33 -13.73
CA LEU A 107 5.51 -8.20 -13.30
C LEU A 107 6.27 -6.88 -13.41
N THR A 108 7.55 -6.83 -13.02
CA THR A 108 8.37 -5.63 -13.16
C THR A 108 8.51 -5.20 -14.61
N LEU A 109 8.80 -6.13 -15.51
CA LEU A 109 8.87 -5.86 -16.95
C LEU A 109 7.52 -5.34 -17.47
N ARG A 110 6.41 -5.90 -17.00
CA ARG A 110 5.06 -5.45 -17.36
C ARG A 110 4.77 -4.03 -16.86
N VAL A 111 5.19 -3.68 -15.64
CA VAL A 111 5.07 -2.32 -15.09
C VAL A 111 5.87 -1.34 -15.93
N VAL A 112 7.12 -1.67 -16.27
CA VAL A 112 7.97 -0.81 -17.09
C VAL A 112 7.41 -0.65 -18.52
N ASN A 113 6.89 -1.72 -19.12
CA ASN A 113 6.21 -1.68 -20.43
C ASN A 113 5.03 -0.70 -20.43
N LEU A 114 4.15 -0.76 -19.42
CA LEU A 114 3.02 0.16 -19.32
C LEU A 114 3.48 1.62 -19.14
N LEU A 115 4.46 1.86 -18.26
CA LEU A 115 5.02 3.20 -18.05
C LEU A 115 5.68 3.77 -19.31
N ALA A 116 6.46 2.95 -20.01
CA ALA A 116 7.12 3.28 -21.27
C ALA A 116 6.12 3.66 -22.34
N ARG A 117 5.09 2.83 -22.56
CA ARG A 117 4.05 3.08 -23.57
C ARG A 117 3.20 4.30 -23.24
N ASN A 118 2.81 4.46 -21.99
CA ASN A 118 2.03 5.63 -21.57
C ASN A 118 2.83 6.93 -21.77
N PHE A 119 4.13 6.92 -21.46
CA PHE A 119 4.99 8.09 -21.69
C PHE A 119 5.23 8.36 -23.19
N ALA A 120 5.45 7.31 -24.00
CA ALA A 120 5.59 7.43 -25.46
C ALA A 120 4.35 8.04 -26.13
N ASN A 121 3.16 7.73 -25.61
CA ASN A 121 1.88 8.28 -26.07
C ASN A 121 1.59 9.70 -25.54
N GLY A 122 2.50 10.32 -24.79
CA GLY A 122 2.30 11.64 -24.18
C GLY A 122 1.27 11.64 -23.04
N GLY A 123 1.03 10.47 -22.42
CA GLY A 123 0.13 10.30 -21.29
C GLY A 123 0.63 11.00 -20.02
N LYS A 124 -0.28 11.20 -19.07
CA LYS A 124 0.06 11.77 -17.76
C LYS A 124 0.73 10.72 -16.87
N ALA A 125 1.53 11.18 -15.90
CA ALA A 125 2.17 10.30 -14.92
C ALA A 125 1.10 9.53 -14.11
N LEU A 126 1.27 8.21 -14.00
CA LEU A 126 0.30 7.30 -13.38
C LEU A 126 0.59 7.12 -11.89
N SER A 127 -0.44 7.10 -11.06
CA SER A 127 -0.31 6.77 -9.63
C SER A 127 -0.18 5.27 -9.41
N ALA A 128 0.38 4.87 -8.25
CA ALA A 128 0.45 3.46 -7.88
C ALA A 128 -0.94 2.78 -7.85
N ILE A 129 -2.00 3.52 -7.53
CA ILE A 129 -3.38 2.99 -7.50
C ILE A 129 -3.90 2.73 -8.91
N GLU A 130 -3.64 3.64 -9.85
CA GLU A 130 -4.03 3.47 -11.25
C GLU A 130 -3.29 2.30 -11.89
N LEU A 131 -1.97 2.22 -11.69
CA LEU A 131 -1.14 1.10 -12.16
C LEU A 131 -1.58 -0.25 -11.56
N SER A 132 -1.93 -0.28 -10.28
CA SER A 132 -2.41 -1.50 -9.61
C SER A 132 -3.73 -1.99 -10.21
N ARG A 133 -4.66 -1.07 -10.48
CA ARG A 133 -5.95 -1.39 -11.10
C ARG A 133 -5.81 -1.83 -12.55
N GLU A 134 -4.96 -1.16 -13.33
CA GLU A 134 -4.78 -1.45 -14.75
C GLU A 134 -4.02 -2.77 -14.98
N LEU A 135 -3.04 -3.08 -14.14
CA LEU A 135 -2.24 -4.30 -14.23
C LEU A 135 -2.80 -5.47 -13.41
N GLU A 136 -3.86 -5.23 -12.63
CA GLU A 136 -4.41 -6.19 -11.65
C GLU A 136 -3.34 -6.72 -10.67
N ILE A 137 -2.32 -5.91 -10.38
CA ILE A 137 -1.23 -6.25 -9.46
C ILE A 137 -1.59 -5.73 -8.07
N PRO A 138 -1.46 -6.54 -7.00
CA PRO A 138 -1.69 -6.07 -5.63
C PRO A 138 -0.82 -4.85 -5.29
N ILE A 139 -1.44 -3.84 -4.67
CA ILE A 139 -0.77 -2.53 -4.46
C ILE A 139 0.55 -2.64 -3.71
N ARG A 140 0.67 -3.60 -2.78
CA ARG A 140 1.88 -3.78 -1.96
C ARG A 140 3.04 -4.23 -2.83
N LEU A 141 2.83 -5.31 -3.59
CA LEU A 141 3.82 -5.82 -4.52
C LEU A 141 4.21 -4.78 -5.57
N LEU A 142 3.24 -4.04 -6.10
CA LEU A 142 3.51 -2.97 -7.05
C LEU A 142 4.34 -1.85 -6.42
N ARG A 143 4.04 -1.41 -5.20
CA ARG A 143 4.83 -0.40 -4.49
C ARG A 143 6.26 -0.86 -4.26
N ASP A 144 6.46 -2.13 -3.89
CA ASP A 144 7.80 -2.70 -3.73
C ASP A 144 8.57 -2.72 -5.05
N ILE A 145 7.92 -3.12 -6.16
CA ILE A 145 8.51 -3.06 -7.50
C ILE A 145 8.85 -1.61 -7.90
N LEU A 146 7.94 -0.66 -7.69
CA LEU A 146 8.16 0.74 -8.00
C LEU A 146 9.29 1.35 -7.18
N ASN A 147 9.42 0.97 -5.90
CA ASN A 147 10.53 1.42 -5.06
C ASN A 147 11.87 0.91 -5.60
N ASP A 148 11.95 -0.36 -5.99
CA ASP A 148 13.15 -0.92 -6.62
C ASP A 148 13.51 -0.18 -7.92
N LEU A 149 12.52 0.08 -8.78
CA LEU A 149 12.71 0.80 -10.04
C LEU A 149 13.14 2.26 -9.84
N VAL A 150 12.70 2.88 -8.75
CA VAL A 150 13.09 4.25 -8.37
C VAL A 150 14.50 4.28 -7.82
N GLU A 151 14.86 3.34 -6.95
CA GLU A 151 16.24 3.21 -6.44
C GLU A 151 17.24 2.89 -7.55
N SER A 152 16.83 2.16 -8.58
CA SER A 152 17.65 1.90 -9.77
C SER A 152 17.61 3.03 -10.81
N ASN A 153 17.00 4.19 -10.51
CA ASN A 153 16.86 5.36 -11.40
C ASN A 153 16.13 5.09 -12.74
N MET A 154 15.41 3.98 -12.87
CA MET A 154 14.64 3.65 -14.09
C MET A 154 13.27 4.33 -14.10
N VAL A 155 12.72 4.61 -12.91
CA VAL A 155 11.44 5.29 -12.72
C VAL A 155 11.64 6.48 -11.80
N SER A 156 10.92 7.57 -12.03
CA SER A 156 10.95 8.78 -11.23
C SER A 156 9.58 9.09 -10.65
N GLN A 157 9.57 9.62 -9.42
CA GLN A 157 8.36 9.98 -8.70
C GLN A 157 8.07 11.48 -8.86
N ILE A 158 6.88 11.83 -9.33
CA ILE A 158 6.37 13.20 -9.41
C ILE A 158 5.20 13.36 -8.44
N LYS A 159 5.10 14.52 -7.81
CA LYS A 159 3.90 14.94 -7.07
C LYS A 159 3.02 15.75 -8.02
N THR A 160 1.88 15.20 -8.43
CA THR A 160 0.99 15.83 -9.41
C THR A 160 -0.15 16.60 -8.72
N GLY A 161 -0.24 17.91 -8.94
CA GLY A 161 -1.31 18.80 -8.43
C GLY A 161 -1.27 19.08 -6.93
N GLU A 162 -2.21 19.88 -6.42
CA GLU A 162 -2.35 20.29 -4.99
C GLU A 162 -2.53 19.11 -3.97
N GLY A 163 -2.36 17.87 -4.40
CA GLY A 163 -2.54 16.67 -3.58
C GLY A 163 -1.26 15.84 -3.48
N LYS A 164 -0.97 15.35 -2.28
CA LYS A 164 0.13 14.44 -1.87
C LYS A 164 0.19 13.08 -2.62
N VAL A 165 -0.40 12.94 -3.81
CA VAL A 165 -0.41 11.67 -4.57
C VAL A 165 0.89 11.55 -5.35
N LEU A 166 1.62 10.47 -5.10
CA LEU A 166 2.82 10.12 -5.85
C LEU A 166 2.42 9.47 -7.18
N SER A 167 2.84 10.10 -8.27
CA SER A 167 2.75 9.61 -9.64
C SER A 167 4.12 9.18 -10.14
N TYR A 168 4.17 8.27 -11.10
CA TYR A 168 5.39 7.65 -11.61
C TYR A 168 5.50 7.83 -13.13
N HIS A 169 6.72 8.05 -13.61
CA HIS A 169 7.07 8.07 -15.03
C HIS A 169 8.46 7.45 -15.24
N PRO A 170 8.84 7.06 -16.48
CA PRO A 170 10.20 6.64 -16.78
C PRO A 170 11.22 7.72 -16.41
N GLY A 171 12.21 7.36 -15.60
CA GLY A 171 13.30 8.25 -15.16
C GLY A 171 14.46 8.35 -16.16
N CYS A 172 14.46 7.49 -17.17
CA CYS A 172 15.45 7.44 -18.24
C CYS A 172 14.77 7.38 -19.61
N ASP A 173 15.58 7.43 -20.67
CA ASP A 173 15.10 7.29 -22.05
C ASP A 173 14.41 5.93 -22.24
N ILE A 174 13.16 5.96 -22.72
CA ILE A 174 12.39 4.75 -23.00
C ILE A 174 13.11 3.85 -24.01
N ASN A 175 13.86 4.42 -24.96
CA ASN A 175 14.56 3.68 -26.00
C ASN A 175 15.70 2.80 -25.47
N LEU A 176 16.05 2.94 -24.18
CA LEU A 176 17.02 2.08 -23.50
C LEU A 176 16.36 0.97 -22.67
N LEU A 177 15.05 1.04 -22.43
CA LEU A 177 14.31 0.11 -21.56
C LEU A 177 14.05 -1.22 -22.27
N THR A 178 15.12 -1.99 -22.50
CA THR A 178 15.03 -3.37 -22.97
C THR A 178 14.80 -4.33 -21.81
N ILE A 179 14.31 -5.54 -22.11
CA ILE A 179 14.14 -6.61 -21.11
C ILE A 179 15.44 -6.83 -20.33
N ARG A 180 16.57 -6.97 -21.03
CA ARG A 180 17.87 -7.17 -20.40
C ARG A 180 18.29 -6.00 -19.53
N TYR A 181 18.10 -4.77 -20.01
CA TYR A 181 18.47 -3.57 -19.27
C TYR A 181 17.74 -3.48 -17.93
N VAL A 182 16.43 -3.75 -17.90
CA VAL A 182 15.65 -3.70 -16.66
C VAL A 182 16.10 -4.77 -15.66
N LEU A 183 16.27 -6.01 -16.11
CA LEU A 183 16.69 -7.11 -15.24
C LEU A 183 18.11 -6.88 -14.67
N ASP A 184 19.03 -6.37 -15.49
CA ASP A 184 20.40 -6.08 -15.02
C ASP A 184 20.46 -4.97 -13.98
N ASN A 185 19.67 -3.91 -14.16
CA ASN A 185 19.65 -2.82 -13.18
C ASN A 185 19.02 -3.26 -11.86
N LEU A 186 18.09 -4.21 -11.88
CA LEU A 186 17.54 -4.82 -10.66
C LEU A 186 18.52 -5.79 -10.01
N ASP A 187 19.25 -6.59 -10.79
CA ASP A 187 20.19 -7.58 -10.28
C ASP A 187 21.47 -6.95 -9.70
N LYS A 188 21.89 -5.80 -10.23
CA LYS A 188 23.03 -5.02 -9.70
C LYS A 188 22.70 -4.25 -8.41
N LYS A 189 21.45 -4.31 -7.95
CA LYS A 189 21.04 -3.72 -6.67
C LYS A 189 21.69 -4.50 -5.53
N GLY A 190 22.74 -3.94 -4.93
CA GLY A 190 23.47 -4.56 -3.83
C GLY A 190 24.93 -4.11 -3.77
N SER A 191 25.72 -4.74 -2.90
CA SER A 191 27.16 -4.52 -2.85
C SER A 191 27.89 -5.64 -3.57
N GLU A 192 28.72 -5.28 -4.54
CA GLU A 192 29.69 -6.18 -5.18
C GLU A 192 31.06 -6.19 -4.44
N ASP A 193 31.24 -5.32 -3.44
CA ASP A 193 32.50 -5.09 -2.73
C ASP A 193 32.79 -6.11 -1.62
N ILE A 194 32.13 -7.26 -1.66
CA ILE A 194 32.37 -8.33 -0.69
C ILE A 194 33.70 -9.01 -1.06
N PRO A 195 34.72 -9.01 -0.16
CA PRO A 195 36.01 -9.62 -0.47
C PRO A 195 35.86 -11.14 -0.55
N VAL A 196 35.92 -11.68 -1.78
CA VAL A 196 35.91 -13.12 -2.07
C VAL A 196 37.27 -13.55 -2.60
N ALA A 197 37.75 -14.72 -2.14
CA ALA A 197 39.01 -15.30 -2.59
C ALA A 197 39.00 -15.52 -4.11
N GLN A 198 39.96 -14.91 -4.81
CA GLN A 198 40.07 -14.97 -6.27
C GLN A 198 40.74 -16.28 -6.70
N THR A 199 39.97 -17.36 -6.74
CA THR A 199 40.44 -18.67 -7.22
C THR A 199 40.33 -18.77 -8.75
N LYS A 200 41.02 -19.77 -9.33
CA LYS A 200 40.94 -20.05 -10.77
C LYS A 200 39.52 -20.48 -11.17
N GLU A 201 38.84 -21.22 -10.31
CA GLU A 201 37.46 -21.67 -10.47
C GLU A 201 36.51 -20.47 -10.52
N LEU A 202 36.65 -19.53 -9.56
CA LEU A 202 35.83 -18.31 -9.51
C LEU A 202 36.01 -17.47 -10.78
N THR A 203 37.25 -17.32 -11.26
CA THR A 203 37.55 -16.58 -12.50
C THR A 203 36.86 -17.23 -13.70
N ARG A 204 36.89 -18.57 -13.79
CA ARG A 204 36.21 -19.30 -14.86
C ARG A 204 34.70 -19.12 -14.83
N ILE A 205 34.09 -19.17 -13.63
CA ILE A 205 32.65 -18.94 -13.45
C ILE A 205 32.29 -17.50 -13.86
N LYS A 206 33.07 -16.50 -13.41
CA LYS A 206 32.85 -15.08 -13.77
C LYS A 206 32.93 -14.85 -15.28
N ASN A 207 33.90 -15.46 -15.95
CA ASN A 207 34.04 -15.37 -17.40
C ASN A 207 32.87 -16.05 -18.13
N SER A 208 32.39 -17.19 -17.64
CA SER A 208 31.22 -17.87 -18.20
C SER A 208 29.96 -17.01 -18.05
N LEU A 209 29.74 -16.40 -16.88
CA LEU A 209 28.61 -15.51 -16.63
C LEU A 209 28.65 -14.27 -17.53
N LYS A 210 29.85 -13.68 -17.73
CA LYS A 210 30.04 -12.57 -18.66
C LYS A 210 29.69 -12.97 -20.10
N GLY A 211 30.14 -14.14 -20.54
CA GLY A 211 29.82 -14.67 -21.86
C GLY A 211 28.32 -14.87 -22.08
N PHE A 212 27.58 -15.36 -21.07
CA PHE A 212 26.12 -15.44 -21.14
C PHE A 212 25.47 -14.06 -21.24
N GLY A 213 25.95 -13.07 -20.48
CA GLY A 213 25.46 -11.70 -20.56
C GLY A 213 25.57 -11.12 -21.97
N GLU A 214 26.72 -11.29 -22.64
CA GLU A 214 26.96 -10.81 -24.01
C GLU A 214 26.07 -11.49 -25.05
N LEU A 215 25.77 -12.79 -24.86
CA LEU A 215 24.85 -13.53 -25.74
C LEU A 215 23.40 -13.06 -25.57
N ILE A 216 22.96 -12.81 -24.33
CA ILE A 216 21.60 -12.33 -24.04
C ILE A 216 21.40 -10.92 -24.61
N GLU A 217 22.40 -10.04 -24.48
CA GLU A 217 22.33 -8.68 -25.01
C GLU A 217 22.15 -8.64 -26.53
N LYS A 218 22.78 -9.58 -27.26
CA LYS A 218 22.67 -9.72 -28.71
C LYS A 218 21.47 -10.56 -29.18
N SER A 219 20.69 -11.11 -28.25
CA SER A 219 19.53 -11.94 -28.60
C SER A 219 18.44 -11.11 -29.25
N SER A 220 17.76 -11.68 -30.26
CA SER A 220 16.55 -11.08 -30.86
C SER A 220 15.39 -10.96 -29.87
N ASP A 221 15.42 -11.74 -28.79
CA ASP A 221 14.39 -11.73 -27.74
C ASP A 221 14.61 -10.61 -26.72
N ASN A 222 15.73 -9.87 -26.80
CA ASN A 222 15.97 -8.69 -25.99
C ASN A 222 15.19 -7.49 -26.54
N LEU A 223 13.88 -7.54 -26.38
CA LEU A 223 12.95 -6.56 -26.93
C LEU A 223 12.94 -5.25 -26.13
N LEU A 224 12.66 -4.16 -26.85
CA LEU A 224 12.38 -2.87 -26.23
C LEU A 224 10.98 -2.90 -25.60
N LEU A 225 10.87 -2.54 -24.33
CA LEU A 225 9.59 -2.58 -23.62
C LEU A 225 8.60 -1.52 -24.10
N GLY A 226 9.03 -0.51 -24.85
CA GLY A 226 8.11 0.44 -25.50
C GLY A 226 7.35 -0.16 -26.68
N ASP A 227 7.92 -1.18 -27.34
CA ASP A 227 7.44 -1.71 -28.62
C ASP A 227 6.53 -2.95 -28.49
N ILE A 228 6.34 -3.45 -27.26
CA ILE A 228 5.52 -4.63 -26.91
C ILE A 228 4.09 -4.21 -26.52
#